data_AF-A0A534QEG6-F1
#
_entry.id   AF-A0A534QEG6-F1
#
_cell.length_a   1.000
_cell.length_b   1.000
_cell.length_c   1.000
_cell.angle_alpha   90.00
_cell.angle_beta   90.00
_cell.angle_gamma   90.00
#
_symmetry.space_group_name_H-M   'P 1'
#
loop_
_entity.id
_entity.type
_entity.pdbx_description
1 polymer ?
#
loop_
_entity_poly.entity_id
_entity_poly.type
_entity_poly.pdbx_seq_one_letter_code
_entity_poly.pdbx_strand_id
1 'polypeptide(L)' 'FVVLQAQCGATPEELHAFCRESLASYKVPRHVFVVAEADLPRTASGKVEKAALRRLAETRRMP' A
#
# COMPACT_ATOMS: atom_id res chain seq x y z
N PHE A 1 0.19 1.02 -0.82
CA PHE A 1 -1.03 0.20 -0.69
C PHE A 1 -0.63 -1.24 -0.89
N VAL A 2 -1.07 -2.11 0.01
CA VAL A 2 -0.78 -3.54 0.00
C VAL A 2 -2.09 -4.27 0.27
N VAL A 3 -2.39 -5.28 -0.53
CA VAL A 3 -3.44 -6.24 -0.23
C VAL A 3 -2.74 -7.52 0.19
N LEU A 4 -3.08 -8.01 1.37
CA LEU A 4 -2.54 -9.27 1.86
C LEU A 4 -3.29 -10.43 1.21
N GLN A 5 -2.59 -11.55 1.01
CA GLN A 5 -3.26 -12.79 0.67
C GLN A 5 -4.17 -13.23 1.82
N ALA A 6 -5.18 -14.04 1.49
CA ALA A 6 -6.07 -14.60 2.49
C ALA A 6 -5.27 -15.33 3.58
N GLN A 7 -5.67 -15.13 4.83
CA GLN A 7 -5.04 -15.73 6.02
C GLN A 7 -3.63 -15.23 6.35
N CYS A 8 -3.13 -14.20 5.65
CA CYS A 8 -1.90 -13.49 6.04
C CYS A 8 -2.22 -12.25 6.90
N GLY A 9 -1.31 -11.91 7.82
CA GLY A 9 -1.50 -10.83 8.78
C GLY A 9 -0.26 -9.95 8.98
N ALA A 10 0.42 -9.55 7.90
CA ALA A 10 1.58 -8.67 8.00
C ALA A 10 1.15 -7.22 8.32
N THR A 11 1.86 -6.60 9.24
CA THR A 11 1.66 -5.20 9.64
C THR A 11 2.40 -4.23 8.71
N PRO A 12 1.98 -2.95 8.63
CA PRO A 12 2.74 -1.91 7.93
C PRO A 12 4.21 -1.82 8.38
N GLU A 13 4.46 -1.99 9.68
CA GLU A 13 5.79 -1.90 10.30
C GLU A 13 6.70 -3.05 9.85
N GLU A 14 6.18 -4.28 9.84
CA GLU A 14 6.91 -5.46 9.35
C GLU A 14 7.25 -5.35 7.86
N LEU A 15 6.30 -4.89 7.04
CA LEU A 15 6.53 -4.68 5.61
C LEU A 15 7.56 -3.58 5.35
N HIS A 16 7.54 -2.51 6.16
CA HIS A 16 8.53 -1.43 6.08
C HIS A 16 9.93 -1.92 6.50
N ALA A 17 10.04 -2.70 7.58
CA ALA A 17 11.29 -3.30 8.02
C ALA A 17 11.88 -4.22 6.93
N PHE A 18 11.06 -5.10 6.35
CA PHE A 18 11.44 -5.97 5.25
C PHE A 18 12.01 -5.18 4.05
N CYS A 19 11.36 -4.08 3.65
CA CYS A 19 11.88 -3.20 2.61
C CYS A 19 13.21 -2.54 2.98
N ARG A 20 13.40 -2.14 4.25
CA ARG A 20 14.66 -1.51 4.71
C ARG A 20 15.85 -2.46 4.70
N GLU A 21 15.63 -3.73 4.95
CA GLU A 21 16.71 -4.74 4.94
C GLU A 21 17.20 -5.05 3.52
N SER A 22 16.28 -5.00 2.54
CA SER A 22 16.56 -5.47 1.17
C SER A 22 16.75 -4.36 0.13
N LEU A 23 16.31 -3.13 0.42
CA LEU A 23 16.32 -2.01 -0.54
C LEU A 23 17.23 -0.87 -0.09
N ALA A 24 17.79 -0.14 -1.06
CA ALA A 24 18.42 1.15 -0.80
C ALA A 24 17.40 2.11 -0.14
N SER A 25 17.87 2.93 0.80
CA SER A 25 17.03 3.79 1.65
C SER A 25 16.02 4.65 0.89
N TYR A 26 16.38 5.20 -0.27
CA TYR A 26 15.50 6.04 -1.09
C TYR A 26 14.36 5.28 -1.77
N LYS A 27 14.42 3.94 -1.83
CA LYS A 27 13.35 3.07 -2.37
C LYS A 27 12.39 2.57 -1.31
N VAL A 28 12.72 2.77 -0.03
CA VAL A 28 11.87 2.34 1.08
C VAL A 28 10.59 3.21 1.08
N PRO A 29 9.38 2.60 1.07
CA PRO A 29 8.14 3.36 1.10
C PRO A 29 8.03 4.20 2.37
N ARG A 30 7.66 5.47 2.25
CA ARG A 30 7.44 6.34 3.42
C ARG A 30 6.17 5.99 4.21
N HIS A 31 5.19 5.42 3.54
CA HIS A 31 3.93 4.98 4.12
C HIS A 31 3.51 3.64 3.52
N VAL A 32 3.03 2.75 4.37
CA VAL A 32 2.43 1.47 3.97
C VAL A 32 1.00 1.45 4.47
N PHE A 33 0.05 1.30 3.55
CA PHE A 33 -1.37 1.18 3.87
C PHE A 33 -1.81 -0.23 3.47
N VAL A 34 -2.13 -1.06 4.45
CA VAL A 34 -2.78 -2.36 4.24
C VAL A 34 -4.27 -2.12 4.06
N VAL A 35 -4.86 -2.64 2.98
CA VAL A 35 -6.27 -2.44 2.64
C VAL A 35 -6.90 -3.75 2.21
N ALA A 36 -8.23 -3.88 2.35
CA ALA A 36 -8.94 -5.00 1.76
C ALA A 36 -8.93 -4.90 0.23
N GLU A 37 -9.04 -6.04 -0.46
CA GLU A 37 -9.10 -6.09 -1.93
C GLU A 37 -10.23 -5.22 -2.49
N ALA A 38 -11.38 -5.20 -1.82
CA ALA A 38 -12.54 -4.40 -2.19
C ALA A 38 -12.29 -2.87 -2.11
N ASP A 39 -11.33 -2.44 -1.30
CA ASP A 39 -10.99 -1.03 -1.11
C ASP A 39 -9.89 -0.55 -2.08
N LEU A 40 -9.33 -1.44 -2.91
CA LEU A 40 -8.32 -1.09 -3.89
C LEU A 40 -9.00 -0.56 -5.17
N PRO A 41 -8.90 0.74 -5.48
CA PRO A 41 -9.59 1.31 -6.63
C PRO A 41 -9.08 0.72 -7.94
N ARG A 42 -10.02 0.32 -8.78
CA ARG A 42 -9.75 -0.22 -10.11
C ARG A 42 -10.58 0.53 -11.15
N THR A 43 -10.03 0.66 -12.35
CA THR A 43 -10.74 1.17 -13.52
C THR A 43 -11.88 0.21 -13.90
N ALA A 44 -12.79 0.64 -14.78
CA ALA A 44 -13.83 -0.24 -15.33
C ALA A 44 -13.27 -1.51 -16.00
N SER A 45 -12.03 -1.46 -16.49
CA SER A 45 -11.29 -2.60 -17.05
C SER A 45 -10.51 -3.42 -16.01
N GLY A 46 -10.69 -3.16 -14.72
CA GLY A 46 -10.11 -3.92 -13.61
C GLY A 46 -8.65 -3.61 -13.28
N LYS A 47 -8.02 -2.60 -13.92
CA LYS A 47 -6.63 -2.21 -13.64
C LYS A 47 -6.57 -1.32 -12.42
N VAL A 48 -5.48 -1.38 -11.65
CA VAL A 48 -5.26 -0.47 -10.51
C VAL A 48 -5.29 0.98 -10.97
N GLU A 49 -6.17 1.77 -10.37
CA GLU A 49 -6.33 3.18 -10.73
C GLU A 49 -5.38 4.06 -9.90
N LYS A 50 -4.17 4.28 -10.44
CA LYS A 50 -3.11 5.05 -9.75
C LYS A 50 -3.51 6.49 -9.38
N ALA A 51 -4.40 7.12 -10.15
CA ALA A 51 -4.87 8.49 -9.85
C ALA A 51 -5.74 8.50 -8.58
N ALA A 52 -6.68 7.56 -8.45
CA ALA A 52 -7.48 7.39 -7.24
C ALA A 52 -6.61 7.03 -6.02
N LEU A 53 -5.62 6.16 -6.20
CA LEU A 53 -4.69 5.82 -5.12
C LEU A 53 -3.88 7.02 -4.61
N ARG A 54 -3.46 7.94 -5.49
CA ARG A 54 -2.76 9.18 -5.06
C ARG A 54 -3.64 10.05 -4.17
N ARG A 55 -4.89 10.29 -4.57
CA ARG A 55 -5.87 11.05 -3.75
C ARG A 55 -6.13 10.35 -2.41
N LEU A 56 -6.32 9.04 -2.43
CA LEU A 56 -6.51 8.26 -1.19
C LEU A 56 -5.29 8.33 -0.26
N ALA A 57 -4.08 8.32 -0.81
CA ALA A 57 -2.86 8.48 -0.01
C ALA A 57 -2.76 9.88 0.61
N GLU A 58 -3.20 10.91 -0.10
CA GLU A 58 -3.28 12.27 0.42
C GLU A 58 -4.25 12.37 1.61
N THR A 59 -5.43 11.76 1.51
CA THR A 59 -6.39 11.72 2.61
C THR A 59 -5.87 10.91 3.80
N ARG A 60 -5.30 9.72 3.57
CA ARG A 60 -4.86 8.83 4.66
C ARG A 60 -3.59 9.28 5.38
N ARG A 61 -2.77 10.14 4.76
CA ARG A 61 -1.56 10.68 5.39
C ARG A 61 -1.81 11.98 6.17
N MET A 62 -3.00 12.57 6.04
CA MET A 62 -3.40 13.71 6.85
C MET A 62 -3.80 13.21 8.25
N PRO A 63 -3.30 13.83 9.34
CA PRO A 63 -3.67 13.48 10.71
C PRO A 63 -5.12 13.80 11.02
#